data_AF-A0A7L7IM42-F1
#
_entry.id   AF-A0A7L7IM42-F1
#
_cell.length_a   1.000
_cell.length_b   1.000
_cell.length_c   1.000
_cell.angle_alpha   90.00
_cell.angle_beta   90.00
_cell.angle_gamma   90.00
#
_symmetry.space_group_name_H-M   'P 1'
#
loop_
_entity.id
_entity.type
_entity.pdbx_description
1 polymer ?
#
loop_
_entity_poly.entity_id
_entity_poly.type
_entity_poly.pdbx_seq_one_letter_code
_entity_poly.pdbx_strand_id
1 'polypeptide(L)'
;MKLNQYIRILLVAGSALTAFSAQAIPNLWGQGYGQGNAEYTITSEKGLEFTLNCTGNPDNNGIYQHSVIVTLPDDSMVSSHDEGKDVTVVMNHQQYAIPSFLGWRNGDNAWYEFIKDIRQAGQFEVYINNRKVGTFSPDVQNAQKVLPTLADCTND
;
A
#
# COMPACT_ATOMS: atom_id res chain seq x y z
N MET A 1 -18.43 -65.43 -13.04
CA MET A 1 -18.99 -64.68 -11.89
C MET A 1 -18.10 -63.46 -11.68
N LYS A 2 -18.27 -62.33 -12.37
CA LYS A 2 -19.29 -61.26 -12.17
C LYS A 2 -19.91 -61.27 -10.78
N LEU A 3 -19.54 -60.29 -9.93
CA LEU A 3 -20.49 -59.34 -9.35
C LEU A 3 -19.75 -58.21 -8.60
N ASN A 4 -19.96 -56.97 -9.06
CA ASN A 4 -20.10 -55.69 -8.32
C ASN A 4 -19.17 -55.43 -7.12
N GLN A 5 -18.53 -54.27 -7.01
CA GLN A 5 -19.28 -53.08 -6.59
C GLN A 5 -18.51 -51.77 -6.88
N TYR A 6 -18.99 -51.05 -7.89
CA TYR A 6 -19.07 -49.60 -8.02
C TYR A 6 -17.93 -48.72 -7.49
N ILE A 7 -17.05 -48.35 -8.42
CA ILE A 7 -16.73 -46.96 -8.80
C ILE A 7 -17.34 -45.93 -7.83
N ARG A 8 -16.53 -45.46 -6.87
CA ARG A 8 -16.76 -44.17 -6.21
C ARG A 8 -15.86 -43.14 -6.88
N ILE A 9 -16.27 -42.68 -8.06
CA ILE A 9 -15.80 -41.39 -8.58
C ILE A 9 -16.46 -40.34 -7.69
N LEU A 10 -15.73 -39.89 -6.66
CA LEU A 10 -16.07 -38.67 -5.96
C LEU A 10 -15.80 -37.52 -6.94
N LEU A 11 -16.87 -37.04 -7.56
CA LEU A 11 -16.89 -35.75 -8.25
C LEU A 11 -16.48 -34.67 -7.23
N VAL A 12 -15.21 -34.29 -7.26
CA VAL A 12 -14.76 -33.01 -6.70
C VAL A 12 -15.32 -31.95 -7.64
N ALA A 13 -16.49 -31.41 -7.30
CA ALA A 13 -16.97 -30.17 -7.89
C ALA A 13 -16.00 -29.08 -7.43
N GLY A 14 -14.95 -28.85 -8.24
CA GLY A 14 -14.05 -27.72 -8.07
C GLY A 14 -14.89 -26.46 -8.25
N SER A 15 -15.24 -25.83 -7.12
CA SER A 15 -15.72 -24.46 -7.11
C SER A 15 -14.64 -23.63 -7.79
N ALA A 16 -14.86 -23.27 -9.07
CA ALA A 16 -14.07 -22.23 -9.70
C ALA A 16 -14.36 -20.96 -8.91
N LEU A 17 -13.52 -20.68 -7.91
CA LEU A 17 -13.38 -19.35 -7.35
C LEU A 17 -12.92 -18.49 -8.51
N THR A 18 -13.88 -17.91 -9.21
CA THR A 18 -13.60 -16.79 -10.09
C THR A 18 -13.11 -15.71 -9.15
N ALA A 19 -11.78 -15.53 -9.11
CA ALA A 19 -11.18 -14.38 -8.47
C ALA A 19 -11.73 -13.18 -9.24
N PHE A 20 -12.75 -12.53 -8.68
CA PHE A 20 -13.12 -11.20 -9.11
C PHE A 20 -11.88 -10.35 -8.84
N SER A 21 -11.11 -10.06 -9.88
CA SER A 21 -10.13 -8.99 -9.80
C SER A 21 -10.96 -7.73 -9.56
N ALA A 22 -10.97 -7.27 -8.31
CA ALA A 22 -11.52 -5.97 -7.99
C ALA A 22 -10.68 -4.95 -8.75
N GLN A 23 -11.15 -4.51 -9.92
CA GLN A 23 -10.49 -3.48 -10.68
C GLN A 23 -10.69 -2.17 -9.92
N ALA A 24 -9.67 -1.76 -9.17
CA ALA A 24 -9.63 -0.45 -8.55
C ALA A 24 -9.73 0.62 -9.64
N ILE A 25 -10.55 1.65 -9.41
CA ILE A 25 -10.62 2.80 -10.32
C ILE A 25 -9.25 3.50 -10.28
N PRO A 26 -8.56 3.65 -11.42
CA PRO A 26 -7.24 4.27 -11.41
C PRO A 26 -7.26 5.66 -10.80
N ASN A 27 -6.22 5.97 -10.05
CA ASN A 27 -5.99 7.23 -9.36
C ASN A 27 -7.08 7.63 -8.34
N LEU A 28 -7.86 6.67 -7.85
CA LEU A 28 -8.80 6.91 -6.75
C LEU A 28 -8.29 6.20 -5.49
N TRP A 29 -8.14 6.94 -4.40
CA TRP A 29 -7.80 6.36 -3.11
C TRP A 29 -8.97 5.54 -2.57
N GLY A 30 -8.67 4.31 -2.19
CA GLY A 30 -9.49 3.45 -1.35
C GLY A 30 -8.91 3.32 0.05
N GLN A 31 -9.75 2.90 0.99
CA GLN A 31 -9.34 2.55 2.35
C GLN A 31 -9.78 1.12 2.65
N GLY A 32 -8.89 0.37 3.29
CA GLY A 32 -9.12 -0.96 3.84
C GLY A 32 -8.59 -1.06 5.26
N TYR A 33 -8.87 -2.20 5.88
CA TYR A 33 -8.30 -2.55 7.17
C TYR A 33 -7.91 -4.02 7.17
N GLY A 34 -6.66 -4.32 7.52
CA GLY A 34 -6.09 -5.66 7.46
C GLY A 34 -5.06 -5.86 8.55
N GLN A 35 -5.17 -6.96 9.30
CA GLN A 35 -4.15 -7.38 10.27
C GLN A 35 -3.74 -6.32 11.32
N GLY A 36 -4.64 -5.38 11.65
CA GLY A 36 -4.34 -4.28 12.58
C GLY A 36 -3.87 -2.99 11.92
N ASN A 37 -3.87 -2.92 10.59
CA ASN A 37 -3.41 -1.76 9.82
C ASN A 37 -4.59 -1.11 9.11
N ALA A 38 -4.67 0.22 9.19
CA ALA A 38 -5.44 1.00 8.23
C ALA A 38 -4.60 1.13 6.94
N GLU A 39 -5.14 0.68 5.83
CA GLU A 39 -4.44 0.63 4.54
C GLU A 39 -5.13 1.56 3.57
N TYR A 40 -4.38 2.49 2.98
CA TYR A 40 -4.89 3.43 1.98
C TYR A 40 -4.20 3.15 0.68
N THR A 41 -4.96 2.79 -0.36
CA THR A 41 -4.41 2.25 -1.59
C THR A 41 -4.87 3.06 -2.79
N ILE A 42 -3.96 3.30 -3.72
CA ILE A 42 -4.23 3.92 -5.02
C ILE A 42 -3.51 3.14 -6.10
N THR A 43 -4.18 2.90 -7.22
CA THR A 43 -3.63 2.20 -8.37
C THR A 43 -3.49 3.17 -9.55
N SER A 44 -2.35 3.20 -10.22
CA SER A 44 -2.14 3.99 -11.43
C SER A 44 -2.82 3.35 -12.65
N GLU A 45 -2.93 4.08 -13.75
CA GLU A 45 -3.42 3.55 -15.04
C GLU A 45 -2.61 2.35 -15.57
N LYS A 46 -1.36 2.20 -15.11
CA LYS A 46 -0.44 1.13 -15.53
C LYS A 46 -0.39 -0.04 -14.54
N GLY A 47 -1.28 -0.08 -13.55
CA GLY A 47 -1.34 -1.16 -12.57
C GLY A 47 -0.29 -1.08 -11.46
N LEU A 48 0.54 -0.03 -11.40
CA LEU A 48 1.36 0.25 -10.22
C LEU A 48 0.44 0.62 -9.05
N GLU A 49 0.57 -0.05 -7.93
CA GLU A 49 -0.17 0.23 -6.71
C GLU A 49 0.74 0.90 -5.67
N PHE A 50 0.20 1.88 -4.97
CA PHE A 50 0.82 2.52 -3.82
C PHE A 50 -0.10 2.36 -2.63
N THR A 51 0.41 1.75 -1.56
CA THR A 51 -0.32 1.51 -0.32
C THR A 51 0.39 2.23 0.82
N LEU A 52 -0.30 3.20 1.41
CA LEU A 52 0.07 3.82 2.68
C LEU A 52 -0.48 2.95 3.81
N ASN A 53 0.40 2.38 4.62
CA ASN A 53 0.05 1.49 5.72
C ASN A 53 0.27 2.19 7.06
N CYS A 54 -0.86 2.47 7.74
CA CYS A 54 -0.89 3.06 9.06
C CYS A 54 -1.19 1.96 10.08
N THR A 55 -0.14 1.37 10.65
CA THR A 55 -0.28 0.31 11.66
C THR A 55 -0.84 0.81 12.98
N GLY A 56 -1.79 0.08 13.54
CA GLY A 56 -2.22 0.19 14.95
C GLY A 56 -1.49 -0.77 15.89
N ASN A 57 -0.48 -1.49 15.39
CA ASN A 57 0.31 -2.45 16.15
C ASN A 57 1.71 -1.86 16.39
N PRO A 58 2.02 -1.34 17.59
CA PRO A 58 3.34 -0.84 17.88
C PRO A 58 4.35 -2.00 18.00
N ASP A 59 5.62 -1.70 17.74
CA ASP A 59 6.73 -2.62 17.99
C ASP A 59 7.02 -2.79 19.50
N ASN A 60 8.05 -3.57 19.84
CA ASN A 60 8.43 -3.85 21.23
C ASN A 60 8.84 -2.60 22.04
N ASN A 61 9.13 -1.48 21.35
CA ASN A 61 9.49 -0.21 21.97
C ASN A 61 8.30 0.75 22.03
N GLY A 62 7.11 0.32 21.60
CA GLY A 62 5.91 1.16 21.57
C GLY A 62 5.81 2.04 20.33
N ILE A 63 6.62 1.80 19.29
CA ILE A 63 6.64 2.63 18.08
C ILE A 63 5.74 2.04 17.00
N TYR A 64 4.86 2.84 16.43
CA TYR A 64 4.07 2.46 15.27
C TYR A 64 4.93 2.60 14.01
N GLN A 65 5.35 1.45 13.48
CA GLN A 65 6.18 1.35 12.27
C GLN A 65 5.30 1.45 11.02
N HIS A 66 4.71 2.63 10.79
CA HIS A 66 3.98 2.93 9.56
C HIS A 66 4.89 2.80 8.33
N SER A 67 4.33 2.45 7.18
CA SER A 67 5.13 2.15 5.98
C SER A 67 4.42 2.51 4.70
N VAL A 68 5.20 2.54 3.62
CA VAL A 68 4.69 2.55 2.25
C VAL A 68 5.01 1.20 1.62
N ILE A 69 4.03 0.60 0.96
CA ILE A 69 4.19 -0.59 0.13
C ILE A 69 3.89 -0.19 -1.31
N VAL A 70 4.78 -0.56 -2.23
CA VAL A 70 4.61 -0.37 -3.66
C VAL A 70 4.49 -1.74 -4.32
N THR A 71 3.34 -2.02 -4.93
CA THR A 71 3.14 -3.25 -5.72
C THR A 71 3.34 -2.91 -7.19
N LEU A 72 4.36 -3.51 -7.81
CA LEU A 72 4.68 -3.33 -9.21
C LEU A 72 3.68 -4.09 -10.11
N PRO A 73 3.58 -3.74 -11.41
CA PRO A 73 2.64 -4.40 -12.33
C PRO A 73 2.88 -5.91 -12.54
N ASP A 74 4.03 -6.43 -12.09
CA ASP A 74 4.36 -7.86 -12.09
C ASP A 74 4.07 -8.55 -10.75
N ASP A 75 3.26 -7.90 -9.90
CA ASP A 75 2.87 -8.32 -8.55
C ASP A 75 4.03 -8.39 -7.53
N SER A 76 5.23 -7.96 -7.90
CA SER A 76 6.32 -7.84 -6.93
C SER A 76 6.12 -6.64 -6.01
N MET A 77 6.42 -6.81 -4.72
CA MET A 77 6.20 -5.79 -3.69
C MET A 77 7.52 -5.24 -3.17
N VAL A 78 7.53 -3.94 -2.87
CA VAL A 78 8.62 -3.25 -2.18
C VAL A 78 8.04 -2.49 -1.01
N SER A 79 8.50 -2.80 0.20
CA SER A 79 8.23 -2.02 1.40
C SER A 79 9.29 -0.95 1.60
N SER A 80 8.91 0.19 2.18
CA SER A 80 9.89 1.18 2.66
C SER A 80 10.82 0.62 3.73
N HIS A 81 10.43 -0.46 4.42
CA HIS A 81 11.25 -1.13 5.43
C HIS A 81 12.16 -2.23 4.87
N ASP A 82 12.07 -2.55 3.58
CA ASP A 82 12.92 -3.58 2.98
C ASP A 82 14.39 -3.12 2.93
N GLU A 83 15.30 -4.01 3.31
CA GLU A 83 16.73 -3.72 3.28
C GLU A 83 17.22 -3.41 1.84
N GLY A 84 17.93 -2.29 1.68
CA GLY A 84 18.47 -1.87 0.39
C GLY A 84 17.43 -1.35 -0.60
N LYS A 85 16.22 -1.02 -0.13
CA LYS A 85 15.16 -0.39 -0.90
C LYS A 85 14.85 1.01 -0.35
N ASP A 86 15.16 2.02 -1.15
CA ASP A 86 14.81 3.41 -0.87
C ASP A 86 13.55 3.76 -1.66
N VAL A 87 12.45 4.00 -0.95
CA VAL A 87 11.22 4.55 -1.53
C VAL A 87 11.26 6.07 -1.41
N THR A 88 11.07 6.76 -2.53
CA THR A 88 10.99 8.21 -2.59
C THR A 88 9.72 8.63 -3.30
N VAL A 89 8.99 9.58 -2.72
CA VAL A 89 7.83 10.20 -3.33
C VAL A 89 8.20 11.63 -3.73
N VAL A 90 7.89 12.02 -4.97
CA VAL A 90 8.08 13.39 -5.46
C VAL A 90 6.72 13.99 -5.77
N MET A 91 6.38 15.09 -5.10
CA MET A 91 5.12 15.80 -5.29
C MET A 91 5.34 17.28 -5.00
N ASN A 92 4.57 18.16 -5.65
CA ASN A 92 4.64 19.62 -5.43
C ASN A 92 6.07 20.18 -5.51
N HIS A 93 6.90 19.66 -6.43
CA HIS A 93 8.32 20.02 -6.59
C HIS A 93 9.23 19.72 -5.37
N GLN A 94 8.75 18.91 -4.42
CA GLN A 94 9.50 18.48 -3.25
C GLN A 94 9.70 16.96 -3.25
N GLN A 95 10.85 16.52 -2.77
CA GLN A 95 11.18 15.12 -2.57
C GLN A 95 10.90 14.71 -1.11
N TYR A 96 10.24 13.57 -0.93
CA TYR A 96 9.98 12.93 0.33
C TYR A 96 10.67 11.56 0.33
N ALA A 97 11.79 11.46 1.05
CA ALA A 97 12.39 10.17 1.33
C ALA A 97 11.55 9.47 2.39
N ILE A 98 10.99 8.30 2.06
CA ILE A 98 10.21 7.52 3.02
C ILE A 98 11.19 6.81 3.96
N PRO A 99 11.13 7.04 5.28
CA PRO A 99 12.04 6.39 6.23
C PRO A 99 11.92 4.87 6.18
N SER A 100 13.05 4.18 6.36
CA SER A 100 13.08 2.71 6.47
C SER A 100 12.72 2.18 7.85
N PHE A 101 12.62 3.06 8.85
CA PHE A 101 12.07 2.82 10.17
C PHE A 101 11.71 4.14 10.85
N LEU A 102 10.78 4.09 11.80
CA LEU A 102 10.30 5.19 12.63
C LEU A 102 10.75 5.05 14.10
N GLY A 103 10.47 6.06 14.92
CA GLY A 103 10.83 6.12 16.33
C GLY A 103 12.09 6.92 16.63
N TRP A 104 12.49 7.79 15.70
CA TRP A 104 13.59 8.73 15.88
C TRP A 104 13.30 10.03 15.13
N ARG A 105 13.79 11.14 15.70
CA ARG A 105 13.39 12.50 15.34
C ARG A 105 13.31 12.80 13.84
N ASN A 106 14.34 12.47 13.04
CA ASN A 106 14.30 12.88 11.62
C ASN A 106 13.43 11.94 10.78
N GLY A 107 13.35 10.65 11.15
CA GLY A 107 12.44 9.70 10.50
C GLY A 107 10.98 10.12 10.74
N ASP A 108 10.63 10.38 11.99
CA ASP A 108 9.28 10.78 12.36
C ASP A 108 8.90 12.13 11.73
N ASN A 109 9.81 13.12 11.71
CA ASN A 109 9.57 14.39 11.02
C ASN A 109 9.39 14.21 9.50
N ALA A 110 10.20 13.37 8.85
CA ALA A 110 10.08 13.13 7.41
C ALA A 110 8.75 12.45 7.07
N TRP A 111 8.33 11.49 7.89
CA TRP A 111 7.04 10.82 7.76
C TRP A 111 5.87 11.79 7.99
N TYR A 112 5.93 12.59 9.06
CA TYR A 112 4.91 13.62 9.35
C TYR A 112 4.69 14.57 8.17
N GLU A 113 5.78 15.12 7.62
CA GLU A 113 5.71 16.05 6.48
C GLU A 113 5.15 15.37 5.23
N PHE A 114 5.50 14.11 4.99
CA PHE A 114 4.92 13.31 3.91
C PHE A 114 3.40 13.12 4.08
N ILE A 115 2.93 12.67 5.25
CA ILE A 115 1.51 12.45 5.53
C ILE A 115 0.69 13.75 5.42
N LYS A 116 1.27 14.87 5.86
CA LYS A 116 0.63 16.19 5.76
C LYS A 116 0.35 16.57 4.31
N ASP A 117 1.31 16.34 3.42
CA ASP A 117 1.30 16.91 2.06
C ASP A 117 0.69 15.97 1.01
N ILE A 118 0.75 14.64 1.20
CA ILE A 118 0.22 13.68 0.23
C ILE A 118 -1.29 13.81 0.00
N ARG A 119 -2.01 14.32 1.00
CA ARG A 119 -3.46 14.60 0.95
C ARG A 119 -3.82 15.73 -0.02
N GLN A 120 -2.85 16.57 -0.36
CA GLN A 120 -3.04 17.75 -1.20
C GLN A 120 -2.38 17.59 -2.58
N ALA A 121 -1.66 16.49 -2.80
CA ALA A 121 -0.98 16.23 -4.05
C ALA A 121 -2.00 15.99 -5.17
N GLY A 122 -2.05 16.84 -6.18
CA GLY A 122 -2.78 16.57 -7.42
C GLY A 122 -2.02 15.63 -8.37
N GLN A 123 -0.73 15.43 -8.11
CA GLN A 123 0.12 14.46 -8.77
C GLN A 123 1.27 14.09 -7.83
N PHE A 124 1.67 12.82 -7.84
CA PHE A 124 2.92 12.40 -7.23
C PHE A 124 3.60 11.31 -8.05
N GLU A 125 4.92 11.25 -7.95
CA GLU A 125 5.76 10.27 -8.61
C GLU A 125 6.42 9.38 -7.55
N VAL A 126 6.59 8.11 -7.88
CA VAL A 126 7.22 7.14 -6.98
C VAL A 126 8.51 6.66 -7.60
N TYR A 127 9.56 6.66 -6.79
CA TYR A 127 10.89 6.22 -7.13
C TYR A 127 11.30 5.10 -6.18
N ILE A 128 11.92 4.06 -6.74
CA ILE A 128 12.57 2.98 -5.98
C ILE A 128 14.05 3.00 -6.37
N ASN A 129 14.95 3.15 -5.38
CA ASN A 129 16.39 3.25 -5.60
C ASN A 129 16.75 4.27 -6.69
N ASN A 130 16.17 5.48 -6.58
CA ASN A 130 16.33 6.61 -7.51
C ASN A 130 15.85 6.37 -8.95
N ARG A 131 15.08 5.30 -9.20
CA ARG A 131 14.45 5.04 -10.49
C ARG A 131 12.95 5.25 -10.39
N LYS A 132 12.42 6.12 -11.26
CA LYS A 132 10.98 6.36 -11.34
C LYS A 132 10.28 5.07 -11.75
N VAL A 133 9.34 4.61 -10.93
CA VAL A 133 8.52 3.42 -11.20
C VAL A 133 7.11 3.78 -11.65
N GLY A 134 6.62 4.98 -11.31
CA GLY A 134 5.35 5.45 -11.83
C GLY A 134 4.96 6.85 -11.38
N THR A 135 3.78 7.25 -11.84
CA THR A 135 3.13 8.52 -11.56
C THR A 135 1.67 8.27 -11.28
N PHE A 136 1.14 8.99 -10.31
CA PHE A 136 -0.25 9.00 -9.90
C PHE A 136 -0.81 10.41 -10.04
N SER A 137 -2.07 10.51 -10.44
CA SER A 137 -2.80 11.77 -10.57
C SER A 137 -4.10 11.70 -9.77
N PRO A 138 -4.02 11.66 -8.43
CA PRO A 138 -5.18 11.41 -7.57
C PRO A 138 -6.24 12.50 -7.68
N ASP A 139 -7.50 12.12 -7.47
CA ASP A 139 -8.55 13.10 -7.16
C ASP A 139 -8.30 13.68 -5.77
N VAL A 140 -8.01 14.99 -5.71
CA VAL A 140 -7.66 15.68 -4.45
C VAL A 140 -8.80 15.67 -3.44
N GLN A 141 -10.06 15.76 -3.89
CA GLN A 141 -11.21 15.73 -2.96
C GLN A 141 -11.38 14.35 -2.34
N ASN A 142 -11.18 13.30 -3.15
CA ASN A 142 -11.15 11.92 -2.68
C ASN A 142 -9.96 11.70 -1.72
N ALA A 143 -8.76 12.15 -2.07
CA ALA A 143 -7.58 12.05 -1.22
C ALA A 143 -7.81 12.71 0.14
N GLN A 144 -8.34 13.94 0.17
CA GLN A 144 -8.66 14.66 1.41
C GLN A 144 -9.69 13.92 2.28
N LYS A 145 -10.66 13.25 1.65
CA LYS A 145 -11.72 12.49 2.33
C LYS A 145 -11.24 11.15 2.88
N VAL A 146 -10.38 10.45 2.14
CA VAL A 146 -10.02 9.05 2.39
C VAL A 146 -8.74 8.92 3.19
N LEU A 147 -7.71 9.71 2.87
CA LEU A 147 -6.39 9.58 3.50
C LEU A 147 -6.40 9.95 4.99
N PRO A 148 -5.47 9.38 5.78
CA PRO A 148 -5.45 9.54 7.23
C PRO A 148 -5.24 11.00 7.65
N THR A 149 -5.70 11.35 8.85
CA THR A 149 -5.21 12.55 9.51
C THR A 149 -3.82 12.31 10.12
N LEU A 150 -3.14 13.36 10.53
CA LEU A 150 -1.82 13.24 11.16
C LEU A 150 -1.89 12.32 12.39
N ALA A 151 -2.94 12.44 13.20
CA ALA A 151 -3.13 11.63 14.40
C ALA A 151 -3.33 10.13 14.12
N ASP A 152 -3.77 9.77 12.91
CA ASP A 152 -4.08 8.37 12.57
C ASP A 152 -2.85 7.60 12.06
N CYS A 153 -1.77 8.32 11.71
CA CYS A 153 -0.64 7.73 10.98
C CYS A 153 0.68 8.42 11.30
N THR A 154 0.87 8.88 12.54
CA THR A 154 2.16 9.39 13.04
C THR A 154 2.37 8.90 14.48
N ASN A 155 3.60 9.03 14.99
CA ASN A 155 3.96 8.67 16.37
C ASN A 155 3.85 9.86 17.37
N ASP A 156 3.19 10.94 16.97
CA ASP A 156 3.07 12.19 17.76
C ASP A 156 1.91 12.18 18.77
#